data_AF-A0A1F8VF88-F1
#
_entry.id   AF-A0A1F8VF88-F1
#
_cell.length_a   1.000
_cell.length_b   1.000
_cell.length_c   1.000
_cell.angle_alpha   90.00
_cell.angle_beta   90.00
_cell.angle_gamma   90.00
#
_symmetry.space_group_name_H-M   'P 1'
#
loop_
_entity.id
_entity.type
_entity.pdbx_description
1 polymer ?
#
loop_
_entity_poly.entity_id
_entity_poly.type
_entity_poly.pdbx_seq_one_letter_code
_entity_poly.pdbx_strand_id
1 'polypeptide(L)'
;MLSRTADHLFWMSRYTERAENTARMLDVNYQTSLLPQSQAVAQVGWQGLLSISELLYTYQEKYGDIQAREVMDFMVKDESNPSSIMSCLSAARENARAVRGALTTEVWETQNTTWLEVKRMIKTGEFEKDPAQFFEWVKFRSHLSRGVTVGTMLMDEALFFMRMGTFLERADNTARLVDVKFHAVQSDFFGAASEKDQEYDFYHWSAILRSVSGFEVYRKVYRDVIKPERVAELLILKPDMPRSLHASLNEVVNNLRLVASDPGSETLRRAGKLRAELQFGRIDEILATGLHAYLTQFLDRVNDLGAHISREYLVPVT
;
A
#
# COMPACT_ATOMS: atom_id res chain seq x y z
N MET A 1 -9.64 -19.91 -16.19
CA MET A 1 -9.48 -18.90 -17.26
C MET A 1 -8.11 -18.27 -17.11
N LEU A 2 -7.23 -18.45 -18.09
CA LEU A 2 -5.93 -17.79 -18.16
C LEU A 2 -6.05 -16.72 -19.24
N SER A 3 -6.19 -15.46 -18.85
CA SER A 3 -6.44 -14.38 -19.81
C SER A 3 -5.51 -13.22 -19.56
N ARG A 4 -4.83 -12.79 -20.64
CA ARG A 4 -4.06 -11.54 -20.68
C ARG A 4 -4.90 -10.34 -20.24
N THR A 5 -6.22 -10.40 -20.44
CA THR A 5 -7.14 -9.38 -19.94
C THR A 5 -7.15 -9.30 -18.41
N ALA A 6 -7.23 -10.45 -17.73
CA ALA A 6 -7.19 -10.51 -16.28
C ALA A 6 -5.86 -9.99 -15.73
N ASP A 7 -4.74 -10.32 -16.40
CA ASP A 7 -3.40 -9.84 -16.01
C ASP A 7 -3.32 -8.31 -16.01
N HIS A 8 -3.73 -7.68 -17.12
CA HIS A 8 -3.74 -6.23 -17.22
C HIS A 8 -4.68 -5.57 -16.21
N LEU A 9 -5.88 -6.12 -15.98
CA LEU A 9 -6.83 -5.58 -14.99
C LEU A 9 -6.28 -5.67 -13.56
N PHE A 10 -5.70 -6.82 -13.22
CA PHE A 10 -5.08 -7.06 -11.93
C PHE A 10 -3.93 -6.08 -11.67
N TRP A 11 -2.99 -5.97 -12.61
CA TRP A 11 -1.83 -5.08 -12.48
C TRP A 11 -2.20 -3.60 -12.55
N MET A 12 -3.16 -3.21 -13.39
CA MET A 12 -3.69 -1.84 -13.42
C MET A 12 -4.10 -1.39 -12.01
N SER A 13 -4.92 -2.20 -11.34
CA SER A 13 -5.40 -1.90 -10.00
C SER A 13 -4.29 -1.92 -8.95
N ARG A 14 -3.30 -2.82 -9.04
CA ARG A 14 -2.12 -2.81 -8.17
C ARG A 14 -1.31 -1.53 -8.32
N TYR A 15 -1.04 -1.10 -9.54
CA TYR A 15 -0.30 0.14 -9.78
C TYR A 15 -1.06 1.38 -9.31
N THR A 16 -2.39 1.44 -9.49
CA THR A 16 -3.21 2.53 -8.93
C THR A 16 -3.13 2.56 -7.40
N GLU A 17 -3.29 1.41 -6.73
CA GLU A 17 -3.21 1.33 -5.26
C GLU A 17 -1.79 1.67 -4.76
N ARG A 18 -0.73 1.23 -5.46
CA ARG A 18 0.66 1.58 -5.15
C ARG A 18 0.93 3.08 -5.24
N ALA A 19 0.46 3.74 -6.30
CA ALA A 19 0.58 5.19 -6.43
C ALA A 19 -0.12 5.92 -5.26
N GLU A 20 -1.31 5.46 -4.86
CA GLU A 20 -2.01 5.99 -3.67
C GLU A 20 -1.20 5.79 -2.39
N ASN A 21 -0.69 4.58 -2.16
CA ASN A 21 0.09 4.23 -0.97
C ASN A 21 1.37 5.05 -0.88
N THR A 22 2.11 5.19 -1.98
CA THR A 22 3.31 6.04 -2.06
C THR A 22 2.98 7.49 -1.76
N ALA A 23 1.92 8.05 -2.35
CA ALA A 23 1.49 9.42 -2.07
C ALA A 23 1.12 9.62 -0.60
N ARG A 24 0.43 8.67 0.03
CA ARG A 24 0.08 8.70 1.46
C ARG A 24 1.31 8.72 2.36
N MET A 25 2.30 7.88 2.07
CA MET A 25 3.53 7.82 2.85
C MET A 25 4.36 9.08 2.68
N LEU A 26 4.50 9.58 1.45
CA LEU A 26 5.24 10.81 1.16
C LEU A 26 4.59 12.02 1.82
N ASP A 27 3.27 12.17 1.71
CA ASP A 27 2.53 13.28 2.31
C ASP A 27 2.73 13.32 3.83
N VAL A 28 2.52 12.20 4.52
CA VAL A 28 2.71 12.14 5.97
C VAL A 28 4.15 12.43 6.36
N ASN A 29 5.15 11.89 5.66
CA ASN A 29 6.56 12.17 5.95
C ASN A 29 6.92 13.63 5.67
N TYR A 30 6.42 14.19 4.57
CA TYR A 30 6.61 15.60 4.21
C TYR A 30 6.01 16.51 5.29
N GLN A 31 4.74 16.33 5.65
CA GLN A 31 4.09 17.08 6.72
C GLN A 31 4.83 16.94 8.06
N THR A 32 5.25 15.73 8.40
CA THR A 32 6.02 15.48 9.63
C THR A 32 7.36 16.23 9.58
N SER A 33 8.04 16.25 8.42
CA SER A 33 9.32 16.95 8.24
C SER A 33 9.24 18.48 8.41
N LEU A 34 8.05 19.06 8.24
CA LEU A 34 7.79 20.50 8.45
C LEU A 34 7.60 20.87 9.92
N LEU A 35 7.40 19.89 10.80
CA LEU A 35 7.29 20.13 12.25
C LEU A 35 8.67 20.41 12.86
N PRO A 36 8.75 21.20 13.95
CA PRO A 36 10.01 21.49 14.63
C PRO A 36 10.74 20.21 15.07
N GLN A 37 11.87 19.91 14.44
CA GLN A 37 12.73 18.76 14.76
C GLN A 37 14.16 18.99 14.25
N SER A 38 15.09 18.11 14.63
CA SER A 38 16.45 18.14 14.10
C SER A 38 16.51 17.58 12.67
N GLN A 39 17.51 18.03 11.90
CA GLN A 39 17.73 17.50 10.54
C GLN A 39 17.97 15.98 10.55
N ALA A 40 18.66 15.46 11.56
CA ALA A 40 18.91 14.03 11.71
C ALA A 40 17.60 13.22 11.85
N VAL A 41 16.66 13.69 12.67
CA VAL A 41 15.36 13.01 12.84
C VAL A 41 14.55 13.04 11.53
N ALA A 42 14.54 14.17 10.83
CA ALA A 42 13.89 14.27 9.53
C ALA A 42 14.51 13.30 8.50
N GLN A 43 15.85 13.17 8.48
CA GLN A 43 16.57 12.25 7.59
C GLN A 43 16.22 10.78 7.87
N VAL A 44 16.10 10.39 9.15
CA VAL A 44 15.65 9.04 9.55
C VAL A 44 14.22 8.76 9.04
N GLY A 45 13.34 9.76 9.03
CA GLY A 45 12.01 9.65 8.42
C GLY A 45 12.05 9.27 6.95
N TRP A 46 12.87 9.98 6.16
CA TRP A 46 13.07 9.69 4.73
C TRP A 46 13.72 8.32 4.48
N GLN A 47 14.69 7.93 5.31
CA GLN A 47 15.29 6.59 5.27
C GLN A 47 14.25 5.50 5.55
N GLY A 48 13.39 5.71 6.56
CA GLY A 48 12.31 4.80 6.89
C GLY A 48 11.32 4.63 5.74
N LEU A 49 10.96 5.71 5.04
CA LEU A 49 10.10 5.66 3.86
C LEU A 49 10.71 4.82 2.72
N LEU A 50 12.01 5.02 2.43
CA LEU A 50 12.72 4.22 1.43
C LEU A 50 12.80 2.75 1.84
N SER A 51 12.96 2.47 3.13
CA SER A 51 13.02 1.11 3.68
C SER A 51 11.67 0.40 3.58
N ILE A 52 10.55 1.07 3.90
CA ILE A 52 9.19 0.53 3.72
C ILE A 52 8.94 0.12 2.27
N SER A 53 9.49 0.89 1.34
CA SER A 53 9.34 0.65 -0.09
C SER A 53 10.36 -0.36 -0.66
N GLU A 54 11.30 -0.86 0.15
CA GLU A 54 12.45 -1.67 -0.28
C GLU A 54 13.35 -0.99 -1.34
N LEU A 55 13.43 0.34 -1.30
CA LEU A 55 14.16 1.14 -2.30
C LEU A 55 15.42 1.81 -1.76
N LEU A 56 15.77 1.61 -0.48
CA LEU A 56 16.91 2.28 0.14
C LEU A 56 18.22 2.03 -0.62
N TYR A 57 18.52 0.78 -0.94
CA TYR A 57 19.73 0.41 -1.69
C TYR A 57 19.75 1.05 -3.09
N THR A 58 18.67 0.89 -3.85
CA THR A 58 18.52 1.44 -5.21
C THR A 58 18.65 2.97 -5.23
N TYR A 59 18.10 3.64 -4.22
CA TYR A 59 18.25 5.08 -4.06
C TYR A 59 19.72 5.45 -3.78
N GLN A 60 20.36 4.79 -2.82
CA GLN A 60 21.74 5.10 -2.42
C GLN A 60 22.74 4.86 -3.54
N GLU A 61 22.53 3.84 -4.36
CA GLU A 61 23.36 3.57 -5.54
C GLU A 61 23.35 4.74 -6.54
N LYS A 62 22.21 5.44 -6.65
CA LYS A 62 22.00 6.51 -7.63
C LYS A 62 22.25 7.92 -7.09
N TYR A 63 21.84 8.20 -5.85
CA TYR A 63 21.84 9.53 -5.24
C TYR A 63 22.84 9.68 -4.09
N GLY A 64 23.33 8.58 -3.51
CA GLY A 64 24.21 8.61 -2.34
C GLY A 64 23.43 8.93 -1.06
N ASP A 65 23.77 10.05 -0.42
CA ASP A 65 23.19 10.44 0.86
C ASP A 65 21.70 10.77 0.76
N ILE A 66 20.98 10.56 1.86
CA ILE A 66 19.52 10.76 1.91
C ILE A 66 19.21 12.24 2.05
N GLN A 67 18.67 12.83 0.99
CA GLN A 67 18.19 14.22 0.98
C GLN A 67 16.70 14.26 0.66
N ALA A 68 15.92 14.99 1.46
CA ALA A 68 14.45 15.05 1.34
C ALA A 68 13.98 15.33 -0.08
N ARG A 69 14.61 16.29 -0.77
CA ARG A 69 14.27 16.68 -2.14
C ARG A 69 14.54 15.57 -3.14
N GLU A 70 15.67 14.90 -3.03
CA GLU A 70 16.07 13.81 -3.93
C GLU A 70 15.20 12.58 -3.72
N VAL A 71 14.85 12.26 -2.47
CA VAL A 71 13.88 11.19 -2.16
C VAL A 71 12.52 11.50 -2.77
N MET A 72 12.04 12.74 -2.65
CA MET A 72 10.79 13.18 -3.30
C MET A 72 10.87 13.04 -4.82
N ASP A 73 11.97 13.49 -5.45
CA ASP A 73 12.15 13.36 -6.90
C ASP A 73 12.21 11.88 -7.34
N PHE A 74 12.89 11.03 -6.58
CA PHE A 74 13.01 9.61 -6.83
C PHE A 74 11.68 8.84 -6.68
N MET A 75 10.89 9.18 -5.66
CA MET A 75 9.62 8.51 -5.39
C MET A 75 8.46 9.05 -6.23
N VAL A 76 8.59 10.25 -6.81
CA VAL A 76 7.53 10.87 -7.62
C VAL A 76 7.84 10.78 -9.10
N LYS A 77 8.98 11.31 -9.55
CA LYS A 77 9.26 11.60 -10.97
C LYS A 77 10.13 10.56 -11.66
N ASP A 78 11.00 9.89 -10.92
CA ASP A 78 12.02 9.04 -11.51
C ASP A 78 11.42 7.80 -12.18
N GLU A 79 11.50 7.75 -13.51
CA GLU A 79 10.98 6.64 -14.31
C GLU A 79 11.85 5.37 -14.23
N SER A 80 13.09 5.48 -13.73
CA SER A 80 13.93 4.31 -13.44
C SER A 80 13.51 3.59 -12.16
N ASN A 81 12.74 4.26 -11.29
CA ASN A 81 12.09 3.65 -10.15
C ASN A 81 10.70 3.12 -10.57
N PRO A 82 10.49 1.81 -10.68
CA PRO A 82 9.19 1.25 -11.08
C PRO A 82 8.09 1.51 -10.03
N SER A 83 8.46 1.85 -8.81
CA SER A 83 7.55 2.17 -7.70
C SER A 83 7.27 3.67 -7.57
N SER A 84 7.86 4.53 -8.43
CA SER A 84 7.54 5.96 -8.43
C SER A 84 6.10 6.20 -8.85
N ILE A 85 5.52 7.32 -8.39
CA ILE A 85 4.14 7.69 -8.73
C ILE A 85 3.96 7.79 -10.26
N MET A 86 4.93 8.39 -10.96
CA MET A 86 4.88 8.50 -12.43
C MET A 86 4.93 7.14 -13.11
N SER A 87 5.84 6.24 -12.69
CA SER A 87 5.93 4.88 -13.23
C SER A 87 4.65 4.09 -13.00
N CYS A 88 4.09 4.14 -11.78
CA CYS A 88 2.85 3.44 -11.44
C CYS A 88 1.65 3.96 -12.23
N LEU A 89 1.46 5.28 -12.32
CA LEU A 89 0.34 5.85 -13.08
C LEU A 89 0.46 5.60 -14.58
N SER A 90 1.68 5.63 -15.12
CA SER A 90 1.97 5.24 -16.50
C SER A 90 1.60 3.78 -16.75
N ALA A 91 2.11 2.86 -15.91
CA ALA A 91 1.82 1.43 -16.00
C ALA A 91 0.32 1.12 -15.84
N ALA A 92 -0.38 1.78 -14.91
CA ALA A 92 -1.83 1.64 -14.75
C ALA A 92 -2.56 2.05 -16.04
N ARG A 93 -2.20 3.18 -16.64
CA ARG A 93 -2.81 3.66 -17.89
C ARG A 93 -2.52 2.74 -19.07
N GLU A 94 -1.31 2.21 -19.20
CA GLU A 94 -0.96 1.29 -20.28
C GLU A 94 -1.69 -0.05 -20.16
N ASN A 95 -1.82 -0.59 -18.94
CA ASN A 95 -2.65 -1.75 -18.69
C ASN A 95 -4.12 -1.47 -19.07
N ALA A 96 -4.68 -0.34 -18.62
CA ALA A 96 -6.04 0.07 -18.99
C ALA A 96 -6.24 0.17 -20.50
N ARG A 97 -5.22 0.66 -21.23
CA ARG A 97 -5.25 0.81 -22.69
C ARG A 97 -5.29 -0.54 -23.39
N ALA A 98 -4.49 -1.50 -22.91
CA ALA A 98 -4.42 -2.84 -23.47
C ALA A 98 -5.75 -3.59 -23.36
N VAL A 99 -6.56 -3.29 -22.34
CA VAL A 99 -7.85 -3.93 -22.10
C VAL A 99 -9.03 -2.97 -22.18
N ARG A 100 -8.93 -1.91 -23.01
CA ARG A 100 -10.00 -0.91 -23.13
C ARG A 100 -11.38 -1.52 -23.42
N GLY A 101 -11.44 -2.62 -24.17
CA GLY A 101 -12.70 -3.33 -24.47
C GLY A 101 -13.33 -4.05 -23.27
N ALA A 102 -12.59 -4.28 -22.19
CA ALA A 102 -13.07 -4.88 -20.95
C ALA A 102 -13.40 -3.85 -19.87
N LEU A 103 -13.21 -2.56 -20.14
CA LEU A 103 -13.48 -1.45 -19.22
C LEU A 103 -14.69 -0.65 -19.71
N THR A 104 -15.44 -0.04 -18.79
CA THR A 104 -16.37 1.01 -19.21
C THR A 104 -15.62 2.25 -19.67
N THR A 105 -16.28 3.07 -20.48
CA THR A 105 -15.73 4.35 -20.95
C THR A 105 -15.29 5.22 -19.78
N GLU A 106 -16.07 5.27 -18.71
CA GLU A 106 -15.80 6.08 -17.51
C GLU A 106 -14.52 5.63 -16.80
N VAL A 107 -14.28 4.31 -16.66
CA VAL A 107 -13.06 3.79 -16.05
C VAL A 107 -11.84 4.14 -16.90
N TRP A 108 -11.93 3.91 -18.21
CA TRP A 108 -10.85 4.25 -19.15
C TRP A 108 -10.52 5.75 -19.12
N GLU A 109 -11.53 6.61 -19.26
CA GLU A 109 -11.32 8.06 -19.25
C GLU A 109 -10.76 8.53 -17.91
N THR A 110 -11.20 7.94 -16.79
CA THR A 110 -10.65 8.27 -15.47
C THR A 110 -9.15 7.98 -15.38
N GLN A 111 -8.69 6.83 -15.88
CA GLN A 111 -7.26 6.49 -15.90
C GLN A 111 -6.48 7.38 -16.87
N ASN A 112 -7.02 7.60 -18.08
CA ASN A 112 -6.36 8.41 -19.10
C ASN A 112 -6.24 9.89 -18.67
N THR A 113 -7.30 10.50 -18.13
CA THR A 113 -7.28 11.86 -17.59
C THR A 113 -6.30 11.98 -16.43
N THR A 114 -6.25 10.99 -15.53
CA THR A 114 -5.27 10.98 -14.43
C THR A 114 -3.84 11.04 -14.97
N TRP A 115 -3.52 10.23 -15.97
CA TRP A 115 -2.19 10.23 -16.59
C TRP A 115 -1.85 11.55 -17.31
N LEU A 116 -2.80 12.12 -18.06
CA LEU A 116 -2.58 13.38 -18.75
C LEU A 116 -2.35 14.53 -17.76
N GLU A 117 -3.12 14.54 -16.68
CA GLU A 117 -3.07 15.59 -15.67
C GLU A 117 -1.82 15.50 -14.79
N VAL A 118 -1.41 14.31 -14.36
CA VAL A 118 -0.15 14.19 -13.57
C VAL A 118 1.05 14.66 -14.38
N LYS A 119 1.11 14.32 -15.69
CA LYS A 119 2.15 14.84 -16.58
C LYS A 119 2.13 16.36 -16.69
N ARG A 120 0.94 16.96 -16.75
CA ARG A 120 0.77 18.42 -16.76
C ARG A 120 1.36 19.02 -15.49
N MET A 121 0.96 18.51 -14.32
CA MET A 121 1.41 18.99 -13.00
C MET A 121 2.93 18.89 -12.82
N ILE A 122 3.55 17.78 -13.25
CA ILE A 122 5.02 17.64 -13.21
C ILE A 122 5.68 18.64 -14.17
N LYS A 123 5.16 18.79 -15.39
CA LYS A 123 5.74 19.71 -16.39
C LYS A 123 5.62 21.18 -15.96
N THR A 124 4.55 21.56 -15.29
CA THR A 124 4.30 22.94 -14.82
C THR A 124 4.98 23.26 -13.49
N GLY A 125 5.61 22.28 -12.83
CA GLY A 125 6.25 22.45 -11.53
C GLY A 125 5.27 22.57 -10.36
N GLU A 126 4.02 22.12 -10.53
CA GLU A 126 3.01 22.16 -9.47
C GLU A 126 3.39 21.27 -8.28
N PHE A 127 4.05 20.14 -8.55
CA PHE A 127 4.56 19.26 -7.51
C PHE A 127 5.59 19.96 -6.62
N GLU A 128 6.59 20.61 -7.21
CA GLU A 128 7.64 21.31 -6.45
C GLU A 128 7.10 22.52 -5.69
N LYS A 129 6.03 23.15 -6.22
CA LYS A 129 5.39 24.31 -5.60
C LYS A 129 4.58 23.93 -4.36
N ASP A 130 3.81 22.85 -4.42
CA ASP A 130 3.00 22.35 -3.31
C ASP A 130 2.93 20.82 -3.31
N PRO A 131 3.93 20.14 -2.70
CA PRO A 131 3.98 18.68 -2.66
C PRO A 131 2.76 18.07 -1.96
N ALA A 132 2.27 18.72 -0.89
CA ALA A 132 1.13 18.23 -0.13
C ALA A 132 -0.14 18.22 -0.99
N GLN A 133 -0.41 19.30 -1.72
CA GLN A 133 -1.54 19.36 -2.65
C GLN A 133 -1.41 18.33 -3.77
N PHE A 134 -0.20 18.10 -4.29
CA PHE A 134 0.05 17.05 -5.29
C PHE A 134 -0.27 15.65 -4.73
N PHE A 135 0.17 15.32 -3.52
CA PHE A 135 -0.11 14.02 -2.91
C PHE A 135 -1.60 13.83 -2.60
N GLU A 136 -2.29 14.87 -2.11
CA GLU A 136 -3.74 14.88 -1.97
C GLU A 136 -4.45 14.62 -3.30
N TRP A 137 -3.99 15.28 -4.37
CA TRP A 137 -4.52 15.04 -5.70
C TRP A 137 -4.37 13.57 -6.14
N VAL A 138 -3.20 12.94 -5.95
CA VAL A 138 -2.99 11.52 -6.28
C VAL A 138 -3.95 10.62 -5.48
N LYS A 139 -4.15 10.90 -4.18
CA LYS A 139 -5.12 10.19 -3.34
C LYS A 139 -6.55 10.34 -3.86
N PHE A 140 -6.97 11.55 -4.22
CA PHE A 140 -8.29 11.80 -4.80
C PHE A 140 -8.50 11.09 -6.14
N ARG A 141 -7.50 11.05 -7.02
CA ARG A 141 -7.60 10.32 -8.29
C ARG A 141 -7.80 8.82 -8.07
N SER A 142 -7.15 8.25 -7.07
CA SER A 142 -7.32 6.84 -6.71
C SER A 142 -8.72 6.57 -6.13
N HIS A 143 -9.25 7.48 -5.30
CA HIS A 143 -10.62 7.42 -4.80
C HIS A 143 -11.67 7.53 -5.92
N LEU A 144 -11.47 8.46 -6.86
CA LEU A 144 -12.31 8.59 -8.04
C LEU A 144 -12.29 7.32 -8.88
N SER A 145 -11.09 6.78 -9.16
CA SER A 145 -10.94 5.54 -9.93
C SER A 145 -11.70 4.37 -9.28
N ARG A 146 -11.60 4.21 -7.96
CA ARG A 146 -12.37 3.22 -7.21
C ARG A 146 -13.88 3.47 -7.29
N GLY A 147 -14.33 4.71 -7.11
CA GLY A 147 -15.74 5.07 -7.15
C GLY A 147 -16.37 4.82 -8.53
N VAL A 148 -15.67 5.22 -9.60
CA VAL A 148 -16.09 4.98 -10.99
C VAL A 148 -16.14 3.48 -11.27
N THR A 149 -15.07 2.74 -10.92
CA THR A 149 -15.02 1.28 -11.10
C THR A 149 -16.23 0.59 -10.47
N VAL A 150 -16.53 0.87 -9.20
CA VAL A 150 -17.65 0.23 -8.49
C VAL A 150 -19.01 0.71 -9.02
N GLY A 151 -19.10 1.95 -9.51
CA GLY A 151 -20.35 2.55 -9.97
C GLY A 151 -20.75 2.16 -11.40
N THR A 152 -19.81 1.78 -12.27
CA THR A 152 -20.08 1.59 -13.70
C THR A 152 -19.76 0.20 -14.23
N MET A 153 -18.78 -0.52 -13.66
CA MET A 153 -18.40 -1.85 -14.15
C MET A 153 -19.49 -2.89 -13.86
N LEU A 154 -19.65 -3.84 -14.79
CA LEU A 154 -20.43 -5.04 -14.56
C LEU A 154 -19.80 -5.86 -13.42
N MET A 155 -20.62 -6.49 -12.58
CA MET A 155 -20.16 -7.40 -11.54
C MET A 155 -19.78 -8.76 -12.13
N ASP A 156 -18.65 -8.81 -12.82
CA ASP A 156 -18.10 -9.98 -13.48
C ASP A 156 -16.63 -10.22 -13.10
N GLU A 157 -16.00 -11.19 -13.76
CA GLU A 157 -14.61 -11.54 -13.52
C GLU A 157 -13.65 -10.37 -13.68
N ALA A 158 -13.90 -9.43 -14.61
CA ALA A 158 -13.04 -8.27 -14.81
C ALA A 158 -12.99 -7.41 -13.55
N LEU A 159 -14.15 -7.12 -12.95
CA LEU A 159 -14.24 -6.41 -11.69
C LEU A 159 -13.56 -7.18 -10.55
N PHE A 160 -13.73 -8.51 -10.49
CA PHE A 160 -13.15 -9.33 -9.42
C PHE A 160 -11.62 -9.36 -9.49
N PHE A 161 -11.01 -9.44 -10.70
CA PHE A 161 -9.56 -9.34 -10.87
C PHE A 161 -9.00 -7.97 -10.45
N MET A 162 -9.67 -6.88 -10.82
CA MET A 162 -9.31 -5.53 -10.38
C MET A 162 -9.33 -5.40 -8.85
N ARG A 163 -10.39 -5.91 -8.22
CA ARG A 163 -10.51 -5.91 -6.75
C ARG A 163 -9.42 -6.76 -6.11
N MET A 164 -9.16 -7.98 -6.60
CA MET A 164 -8.07 -8.81 -6.07
C MET A 164 -6.72 -8.09 -6.11
N GLY A 165 -6.37 -7.45 -7.23
CA GLY A 165 -5.14 -6.67 -7.34
C GLY A 165 -5.08 -5.56 -6.29
N THR A 166 -6.15 -4.77 -6.17
CA THR A 166 -6.26 -3.68 -5.19
C THR A 166 -6.00 -4.16 -3.76
N PHE A 167 -6.70 -5.21 -3.32
CA PHE A 167 -6.61 -5.65 -1.93
C PHE A 167 -5.33 -6.42 -1.62
N LEU A 168 -4.74 -7.11 -2.60
CA LEU A 168 -3.44 -7.76 -2.41
C LEU A 168 -2.31 -6.73 -2.27
N GLU A 169 -2.31 -5.67 -3.09
CA GLU A 169 -1.36 -4.55 -2.96
C GLU A 169 -1.54 -3.82 -1.62
N ARG A 170 -2.79 -3.62 -1.18
CA ARG A 170 -3.08 -3.00 0.11
C ARG A 170 -2.58 -3.82 1.29
N ALA A 171 -2.78 -5.14 1.25
CA ALA A 171 -2.28 -6.04 2.30
C ALA A 171 -0.75 -5.98 2.40
N ASP A 172 -0.06 -6.07 1.26
CA ASP A 172 1.40 -5.94 1.18
C ASP A 172 1.89 -4.62 1.78
N ASN A 173 1.36 -3.49 1.30
CA ASN A 173 1.75 -2.17 1.78
C ASN A 173 1.46 -1.96 3.27
N THR A 174 0.30 -2.38 3.78
CA THR A 174 -0.01 -2.28 5.22
C THR A 174 0.97 -3.08 6.05
N ALA A 175 1.34 -4.29 5.61
CA ALA A 175 2.30 -5.12 6.35
C ALA A 175 3.68 -4.44 6.42
N ARG A 176 4.18 -3.92 5.29
CA ARG A 176 5.46 -3.18 5.22
C ARG A 176 5.47 -1.94 6.10
N LEU A 177 4.36 -1.19 6.10
CA LEU A 177 4.21 0.03 6.90
C LEU A 177 4.27 -0.27 8.41
N VAL A 178 3.64 -1.36 8.85
CA VAL A 178 3.68 -1.79 10.26
C VAL A 178 5.06 -2.33 10.62
N ASP A 179 5.68 -3.11 9.72
CA ASP A 179 6.93 -3.81 9.96
C ASP A 179 8.12 -2.90 10.25
N VAL A 180 8.40 -1.95 9.35
CA VAL A 180 9.58 -1.07 9.45
C VAL A 180 9.58 -0.26 10.76
N LYS A 181 8.40 0.05 11.29
CA LYS A 181 8.29 0.84 12.53
C LYS A 181 8.52 -0.01 13.77
N PHE A 182 8.02 -1.24 13.83
CA PHE A 182 8.33 -2.11 14.96
C PHE A 182 9.78 -2.57 14.98
N HIS A 183 10.43 -2.71 13.82
CA HIS A 183 11.87 -2.98 13.76
C HIS A 183 12.69 -1.79 14.29
N ALA A 184 12.31 -0.54 13.98
CA ALA A 184 12.97 0.65 14.52
C ALA A 184 12.75 0.83 16.04
N VAL A 185 11.56 0.48 16.55
CA VAL A 185 11.27 0.56 18.00
C VAL A 185 12.03 -0.50 18.81
N GLN A 186 12.21 -1.73 18.29
CA GLN A 186 12.98 -2.76 18.98
C GLN A 186 14.48 -2.45 19.13
N SER A 187 15.06 -1.69 18.19
CA SER A 187 16.45 -1.22 18.34
C SER A 187 16.61 -0.18 19.45
N ASP A 188 15.57 0.62 19.74
CA ASP A 188 15.61 1.67 20.75
C ASP A 188 15.20 1.18 22.16
N PHE A 189 14.43 0.08 22.26
CA PHE A 189 13.92 -0.47 23.53
C PHE A 189 15.00 -1.08 24.45
N PHE A 190 16.24 -1.25 23.97
CA PHE A 190 17.38 -1.68 24.82
C PHE A 190 18.02 -0.52 25.61
N GLY A 191 17.57 0.72 25.43
CA GLY A 191 17.85 1.86 26.30
C GLY A 191 16.64 2.17 27.20
N ALA A 192 16.88 2.60 28.45
CA ALA A 192 15.80 3.00 29.35
C ALA A 192 14.96 4.13 28.71
N ALA A 193 13.70 3.84 28.36
CA ALA A 193 12.80 4.77 27.71
C ALA A 193 12.57 6.02 28.58
N SER A 194 12.90 7.19 28.04
CA SER A 194 12.62 8.50 28.64
C SER A 194 11.20 8.98 28.29
N GLU A 195 10.67 9.96 29.01
CA GLU A 195 9.37 10.60 28.65
C GLU A 195 9.38 11.21 27.24
N LYS A 196 10.55 11.60 26.72
CA LYS A 196 10.68 12.08 25.33
C LYS A 196 10.44 10.96 24.33
N ASP A 197 10.90 9.74 24.61
CA ASP A 197 10.75 8.61 23.68
C ASP A 197 9.27 8.22 23.51
N GLN A 198 8.46 8.34 24.58
CA GLN A 198 7.01 8.12 24.52
C GLN A 198 6.27 9.17 23.67
N GLU A 199 6.69 10.44 23.74
CA GLU A 199 6.11 11.51 22.93
C GLU A 199 6.48 11.34 21.43
N TYR A 200 7.73 10.96 21.14
CA TYR A 200 8.17 10.60 19.79
C TYR A 200 7.38 9.42 19.21
N ASP A 201 7.18 8.36 19.98
CA ASP A 201 6.39 7.19 19.57
C ASP A 201 4.95 7.59 19.20
N PHE A 202 4.31 8.45 19.97
CA PHE A 202 2.96 8.94 19.67
C PHE A 202 2.87 9.60 18.29
N TYR A 203 3.80 10.50 17.96
CA TYR A 203 3.81 11.18 16.66
C TYR A 203 4.01 10.18 15.51
N HIS A 204 4.91 9.21 15.65
CA HIS A 204 5.14 8.20 14.62
C HIS A 204 3.95 7.25 14.41
N TRP A 205 3.33 6.76 15.48
CA TRP A 205 2.13 5.92 15.36
C TRP A 205 0.94 6.72 14.81
N SER A 206 0.83 8.01 15.16
CA SER A 206 -0.17 8.89 14.57
C SER A 206 0.06 9.11 13.08
N ALA A 207 1.32 9.21 12.64
CA ALA A 207 1.70 9.33 11.24
C ALA A 207 1.31 8.08 10.44
N ILE A 208 1.60 6.88 10.96
CA ILE A 208 1.15 5.60 10.36
C ILE A 208 -0.37 5.57 10.25
N LEU A 209 -1.08 5.87 11.33
CA LEU A 209 -2.54 5.90 11.31
C LEU A 209 -3.09 6.92 10.31
N ARG A 210 -2.44 8.08 10.14
CA ARG A 210 -2.84 9.07 9.13
C ARG A 210 -2.59 8.57 7.70
N SER A 211 -1.47 7.90 7.43
CA SER A 211 -1.15 7.41 6.09
C SER A 211 -2.20 6.38 5.62
N VAL A 212 -2.69 5.53 6.52
CA VAL A 212 -3.77 4.56 6.22
C VAL A 212 -5.19 5.08 6.47
N SER A 213 -5.36 6.37 6.75
CA SER A 213 -6.65 6.99 7.13
C SER A 213 -7.35 6.29 8.32
N GLY A 214 -6.58 5.67 9.20
CA GLY A 214 -7.03 4.94 10.38
C GLY A 214 -7.09 5.75 11.67
N PHE A 215 -6.63 7.01 11.69
CA PHE A 215 -6.55 7.80 12.93
C PHE A 215 -7.91 7.98 13.63
N GLU A 216 -8.94 8.40 12.89
CA GLU A 216 -10.29 8.54 13.44
C GLU A 216 -10.92 7.18 13.79
N VAL A 217 -10.60 6.13 13.02
CA VAL A 217 -11.05 4.77 13.31
C VAL A 217 -10.45 4.26 14.62
N TYR A 218 -9.15 4.50 14.85
CA TYR A 218 -8.46 4.16 16.09
C TYR A 218 -9.16 4.80 17.30
N ARG A 219 -9.42 6.11 17.23
CA ARG A 219 -10.12 6.84 18.29
C ARG A 219 -11.53 6.30 18.54
N LYS A 220 -12.25 5.92 17.48
CA LYS A 220 -13.58 5.31 17.57
C LYS A 220 -13.55 3.93 18.25
N VAL A 221 -12.55 3.10 17.94
CA VAL A 221 -12.44 1.71 18.39
C VAL A 221 -11.91 1.62 19.82
N TYR A 222 -10.83 2.31 20.15
CA TYR A 222 -10.14 2.16 21.44
C TYR A 222 -10.45 3.26 22.45
N ARG A 223 -10.81 4.47 22.00
CA ARG A 223 -11.10 5.63 22.86
C ARG A 223 -9.99 5.92 23.90
N ASP A 224 -8.75 5.60 23.55
CA ASP A 224 -7.57 5.67 24.42
C ASP A 224 -6.43 6.39 23.68
N VAL A 225 -5.36 6.69 24.40
CA VAL A 225 -4.08 7.16 23.83
C VAL A 225 -3.57 6.13 22.82
N ILE A 226 -2.80 6.59 21.83
CA ILE A 226 -2.20 5.72 20.82
C ILE A 226 -1.17 4.82 21.49
N LYS A 227 -1.39 3.50 21.42
CA LYS A 227 -0.49 2.47 21.94
C LYS A 227 -0.03 1.58 20.78
N PRO A 228 1.26 1.24 20.68
CA PRO A 228 1.79 0.45 19.57
C PRO A 228 1.01 -0.86 19.33
N GLU A 229 0.70 -1.59 20.41
CA GLU A 229 0.03 -2.89 20.35
C GLU A 229 -1.39 -2.77 19.79
N ARG A 230 -2.08 -1.66 20.11
CA ARG A 230 -3.43 -1.37 19.60
C ARG A 230 -3.40 -0.93 18.14
N VAL A 231 -2.36 -0.22 17.71
CA VAL A 231 -2.18 0.09 16.28
C VAL A 231 -1.90 -1.19 15.49
N ALA A 232 -1.03 -2.07 16.00
CA ALA A 232 -0.78 -3.36 15.38
C ALA A 232 -2.06 -4.22 15.31
N GLU A 233 -2.83 -4.34 16.40
CA GLU A 233 -4.10 -5.06 16.42
C GLU A 233 -5.10 -4.49 15.39
N LEU A 234 -5.21 -3.15 15.29
CA LEU A 234 -6.10 -2.48 14.35
C LEU A 234 -5.72 -2.76 12.89
N LEU A 235 -4.43 -2.71 12.57
CA LEU A 235 -3.94 -2.83 11.20
C LEU A 235 -3.71 -4.28 10.77
N ILE A 236 -3.61 -5.21 11.70
CA ILE A 236 -3.41 -6.64 11.39
C ILE A 236 -4.73 -7.40 11.47
N LEU A 237 -5.38 -7.37 12.63
CA LEU A 237 -6.43 -8.34 12.98
C LEU A 237 -7.86 -7.78 12.85
N LYS A 238 -8.06 -6.46 12.88
CA LYS A 238 -9.42 -5.88 12.86
C LYS A 238 -10.08 -6.05 11.49
N PRO A 239 -11.15 -6.86 11.33
CA PRO A 239 -11.77 -7.09 10.02
C PRO A 239 -12.55 -5.88 9.49
N ASP A 240 -12.98 -4.98 10.38
CA ASP A 240 -13.80 -3.80 10.02
C ASP A 240 -12.94 -2.58 9.62
N MET A 241 -11.61 -2.67 9.74
CA MET A 241 -10.69 -1.61 9.33
C MET A 241 -10.32 -1.80 7.86
N PRO A 242 -10.74 -0.92 6.92
CA PRO A 242 -10.64 -1.20 5.47
C PRO A 242 -9.23 -1.44 4.91
N ARG A 243 -8.20 -0.95 5.60
CA ARG A 243 -6.79 -1.17 5.23
C ARG A 243 -6.06 -2.17 6.12
N SER A 244 -6.76 -2.87 7.03
CA SER A 244 -6.10 -3.93 7.79
C SER A 244 -5.75 -5.12 6.89
N LEU A 245 -4.81 -5.93 7.35
CA LEU A 245 -4.45 -7.19 6.69
C LEU A 245 -5.67 -8.11 6.60
N HIS A 246 -6.40 -8.27 7.71
CA HIS A 246 -7.60 -9.10 7.75
C HIS A 246 -8.68 -8.64 6.77
N ALA A 247 -9.03 -7.36 6.74
CA ALA A 247 -10.03 -6.84 5.80
C ALA A 247 -9.60 -7.04 4.34
N SER A 248 -8.32 -6.79 4.05
CA SER A 248 -7.77 -6.96 2.71
C SER A 248 -7.79 -8.42 2.27
N LEU A 249 -7.44 -9.37 3.15
CA LEU A 249 -7.48 -10.80 2.84
C LEU A 249 -8.90 -11.36 2.77
N ASN A 250 -9.86 -10.81 3.52
CA ASN A 250 -11.27 -11.12 3.33
C ASN A 250 -11.70 -10.81 1.90
N GLU A 251 -11.33 -9.63 1.40
CA GLU A 251 -11.66 -9.22 0.04
C GLU A 251 -10.93 -10.04 -1.02
N VAL A 252 -9.65 -10.36 -0.83
CA VAL A 252 -8.91 -11.26 -1.74
C VAL A 252 -9.62 -12.61 -1.82
N VAL A 253 -9.94 -13.25 -0.70
CA VAL A 253 -10.61 -14.55 -0.67
C VAL A 253 -12.01 -14.50 -1.28
N ASN A 254 -12.78 -13.44 -1.00
CA ASN A 254 -14.13 -13.27 -1.54
C ASN A 254 -14.11 -13.15 -3.07
N ASN A 255 -13.24 -12.31 -3.62
CA ASN A 255 -13.13 -12.15 -5.08
C ASN A 255 -12.52 -13.39 -5.74
N LEU A 256 -11.55 -14.05 -5.11
CA LEU A 256 -10.94 -15.27 -5.63
C LEU A 256 -11.97 -16.41 -5.77
N ARG A 257 -12.88 -16.56 -4.80
CA ARG A 257 -13.97 -17.56 -4.87
C ARG A 257 -14.92 -17.35 -6.03
N LEU A 258 -15.08 -16.11 -6.51
CA LEU A 258 -15.97 -15.77 -7.61
C LEU A 258 -15.36 -16.07 -8.98
N VAL A 259 -14.03 -16.13 -9.08
CA VAL A 259 -13.31 -16.45 -10.33
C VAL A 259 -12.75 -17.87 -10.36
N ALA A 260 -12.62 -18.53 -9.21
CA ALA A 260 -12.13 -19.88 -9.11
C ALA A 260 -13.12 -20.87 -9.73
N SER A 261 -12.64 -21.62 -10.73
CA SER A 261 -13.44 -22.67 -11.38
C SER A 261 -13.46 -23.98 -10.57
N ASP A 262 -12.44 -24.21 -9.73
CA ASP A 262 -12.32 -25.38 -8.86
C ASP A 262 -12.30 -24.95 -7.37
N PRO A 263 -13.31 -25.35 -6.58
CA PRO A 263 -13.32 -25.14 -5.13
C PRO A 263 -12.13 -25.78 -4.38
N GLY A 264 -11.47 -26.78 -4.97
CA GLY A 264 -10.27 -27.45 -4.46
C GLY A 264 -8.95 -26.78 -4.82
N SER A 265 -8.99 -25.63 -5.52
CA SER A 265 -7.79 -24.91 -5.97
C SER A 265 -6.78 -24.66 -4.83
N GLU A 266 -5.51 -24.92 -5.11
CA GLU A 266 -4.41 -24.65 -4.18
C GLU A 266 -4.33 -23.15 -3.84
N THR A 267 -4.63 -22.27 -4.80
CA THR A 267 -4.65 -20.82 -4.58
C THR A 267 -5.75 -20.43 -3.59
N LEU A 268 -6.96 -21.00 -3.73
CA LEU A 268 -8.04 -20.82 -2.76
C LEU A 268 -7.68 -21.36 -1.37
N ARG A 269 -7.05 -22.54 -1.30
CA ARG A 269 -6.60 -23.14 -0.04
C ARG A 269 -5.60 -22.24 0.68
N ARG A 270 -4.59 -21.72 -0.03
CA ARG A 270 -3.56 -20.81 0.52
C ARG A 270 -4.15 -19.51 1.01
N ALA A 271 -4.99 -18.88 0.19
CA ALA A 271 -5.68 -17.64 0.55
C ALA A 271 -6.57 -17.84 1.80
N GLY A 272 -7.34 -18.94 1.83
CA GLY A 272 -8.18 -19.32 2.96
C GLY A 272 -7.37 -19.57 4.24
N LYS A 273 -6.24 -20.26 4.14
CA LYS A 273 -5.32 -20.50 5.27
C LYS A 273 -4.77 -19.19 5.84
N LEU A 274 -4.25 -18.31 4.98
CA LEU A 274 -3.71 -17.02 5.40
C LEU A 274 -4.78 -16.13 6.05
N ARG A 275 -5.99 -16.11 5.49
CA ARG A 275 -7.13 -15.41 6.08
C ARG A 275 -7.54 -16.00 7.43
N ALA A 276 -7.54 -17.32 7.58
CA ALA A 276 -7.90 -17.98 8.83
C ALA A 276 -6.91 -17.63 9.97
N GLU A 277 -5.62 -17.53 9.67
CA GLU A 277 -4.62 -17.11 10.65
C GLU A 277 -4.86 -15.66 11.15
N LEU A 278 -5.30 -14.76 10.28
CA LEU A 278 -5.71 -13.40 10.68
C LEU A 278 -7.01 -13.42 11.49
N GLN A 279 -7.94 -14.31 11.11
CA GLN A 279 -9.26 -14.42 11.74
C GLN A 279 -9.19 -14.96 13.17
N PHE A 280 -8.31 -15.93 13.42
CA PHE A 280 -8.17 -16.60 14.71
C PHE A 280 -6.90 -16.20 15.46
N GLY A 281 -6.06 -15.35 14.87
CA GLY A 281 -4.86 -14.83 15.49
C GLY A 281 -5.16 -13.89 16.65
N ARG A 282 -4.22 -13.83 17.60
CA ARG A 282 -4.28 -12.92 18.75
C ARG A 282 -3.07 -12.02 18.78
N ILE A 283 -3.28 -10.74 19.09
CA ILE A 283 -2.20 -9.76 19.03
C ILE A 283 -1.12 -10.03 20.08
N ASP A 284 -1.47 -10.51 21.27
CA ASP A 284 -0.52 -10.85 22.32
C ASP A 284 0.42 -12.00 21.92
N GLU A 285 -0.11 -13.01 21.21
CA GLU A 285 0.70 -14.12 20.68
C GLU A 285 1.64 -13.65 19.56
N ILE A 286 1.13 -12.81 18.65
CA ILE A 286 1.94 -12.23 17.56
C ILE A 286 3.11 -11.42 18.14
N LEU A 287 2.83 -10.55 19.11
CA LEU A 287 3.85 -9.72 19.75
C LEU A 287 4.86 -10.56 20.53
N ALA A 288 4.42 -11.62 21.23
CA ALA A 288 5.31 -12.51 21.96
C ALA A 288 6.27 -13.30 21.05
N THR A 289 5.83 -13.63 19.82
CA THR A 289 6.66 -14.34 18.83
C THR A 289 7.58 -13.41 18.04
N GLY A 290 7.37 -12.09 18.16
CA GLY A 290 8.09 -11.06 17.42
C GLY A 290 7.31 -10.60 16.19
N LEU A 291 6.93 -9.32 16.17
CA LEU A 291 6.10 -8.78 15.10
C LEU A 291 6.80 -8.76 13.75
N HIS A 292 8.09 -8.42 13.72
CA HIS A 292 8.86 -8.38 12.47
C HIS A 292 8.85 -9.74 11.77
N ALA A 293 9.22 -10.80 12.51
CA ALA A 293 9.21 -12.16 11.99
C ALA A 293 7.82 -12.59 11.49
N TYR A 294 6.74 -12.21 12.20
CA TYR A 294 5.37 -12.47 11.75
C TYR A 294 5.05 -11.75 10.42
N LEU A 295 5.40 -10.47 10.30
CA LEU A 295 5.11 -9.67 9.11
C LEU A 295 5.98 -10.08 7.92
N THR A 296 7.24 -10.47 8.12
CA THR A 296 8.07 -11.05 7.07
C THR A 296 7.45 -12.33 6.51
N GLN A 297 7.01 -13.25 7.38
CA GLN A 297 6.34 -14.48 6.94
C GLN A 297 4.99 -14.19 6.25
N PHE A 298 4.27 -13.17 6.72
CA PHE A 298 3.04 -12.72 6.07
C PHE A 298 3.32 -12.20 4.65
N LEU A 299 4.34 -11.34 4.47
CA LEU A 299 4.76 -10.79 3.18
C LEU A 299 5.16 -11.90 2.20
N ASP A 300 5.97 -12.87 2.65
CA ASP A 300 6.35 -14.03 1.84
C ASP A 300 5.13 -14.80 1.32
N ARG A 301 4.12 -14.98 2.16
CA ARG A 301 2.90 -15.71 1.81
C ARG A 301 1.95 -14.90 0.93
N VAL A 302 1.91 -13.58 1.08
CA VAL A 302 1.18 -12.69 0.18
C VAL A 302 1.83 -12.69 -1.21
N ASN A 303 3.16 -12.67 -1.27
CA ASN A 303 3.92 -12.77 -2.52
C ASN A 303 3.72 -14.13 -3.20
N ASP A 304 3.81 -15.22 -2.45
CA ASP A 304 3.52 -16.57 -2.95
C ASP A 304 2.08 -16.68 -3.46
N LEU A 305 1.09 -16.15 -2.73
CA LEU A 305 -0.29 -16.10 -3.16
C LEU A 305 -0.45 -15.30 -4.47
N GLY A 306 0.22 -14.15 -4.60
CA GLY A 306 0.24 -13.37 -5.84
C GLY A 306 0.82 -14.14 -7.02
N ALA A 307 1.92 -14.88 -6.81
CA ALA A 307 2.51 -15.74 -7.84
C ALA A 307 1.60 -16.91 -8.23
N HIS A 308 0.87 -17.48 -7.27
CA HIS A 308 -0.14 -18.51 -7.53
C HIS A 308 -1.33 -17.97 -8.33
N ILE A 309 -1.87 -16.80 -7.95
CA ILE A 309 -2.92 -16.12 -8.73
C ILE A 309 -2.42 -15.86 -10.16
N SER A 310 -1.19 -15.37 -10.31
CA SER A 310 -0.59 -15.12 -11.63
C SER A 310 -0.53 -16.38 -12.49
N ARG A 311 0.00 -17.48 -11.95
CA ARG A 311 0.12 -18.76 -12.67
C ARG A 311 -1.24 -19.39 -13.01
N GLU A 312 -2.21 -19.31 -12.12
CA GLU A 312 -3.50 -20.00 -12.27
C GLU A 312 -4.53 -19.20 -13.07
N TYR A 313 -4.41 -17.86 -13.12
CA TYR A 313 -5.40 -17.00 -13.75
C TYR A 313 -4.86 -15.99 -14.79
N LEU A 314 -3.58 -15.61 -14.75
CA LEU A 314 -3.08 -14.44 -15.49
C LEU A 314 -2.12 -14.81 -16.66
N VAL A 315 -1.26 -15.82 -16.49
CA VAL A 315 -0.25 -16.20 -17.49
C VAL A 315 -0.81 -17.22 -18.50
N PRO A 316 -0.70 -17.00 -19.81
CA PRO A 316 -1.09 -18.01 -20.80
C PRO A 316 -0.24 -19.28 -20.65
N VAL A 317 -0.83 -20.48 -20.75
CA VAL A 317 -0.03 -21.72 -20.89
C VAL A 317 0.70 -21.65 -22.23
N THR A 318 2.03 -21.64 -22.19
CA THR A 318 2.89 -21.79 -23.38
C THR A 318 2.79 -23.19 -23.96
#